data_AF-A0A8X6YCF6-F1
#
_entry.id   AF-A0A8X6YCF6-F1
#
_cell.length_a   1.000
_cell.length_b   1.000
_cell.length_c   1.000
_cell.angle_alpha   90.00
_cell.angle_beta   90.00
_cell.angle_gamma   90.00
#
_symmetry.space_group_name_H-M   'P 1'
#
loop_
_entity.id
_entity.type
_entity.pdbx_description
1 polymer ?
#
loop_
_entity_poly.entity_id
_entity_poly.type
_entity_poly.pdbx_seq_one_letter_code
_entity_poly.pdbx_strand_id
1 'polypeptide(L)'
;MANNESEDRILKAIEACNTAQAMIDINAEHLDGLRTQCATSAELTQHEIRTLERKIALKESFELLIVEFKSYSMQRKKNISINY
;
A
#
# COMPACT_ATOMS: atom_id res chain seq x y z
N MET A 1 26.40 12.50 9.41
CA MET A 1 25.38 11.98 10.37
C MET A 1 23.96 12.14 9.83
N ALA A 2 23.53 13.31 9.36
CA ALA A 2 22.17 13.52 8.84
C ALA A 2 21.79 12.69 7.58
N ASN A 3 22.75 12.38 6.69
CA ASN A 3 22.46 11.59 5.48
C ASN A 3 22.09 10.12 5.78
N ASN A 4 22.71 9.53 6.81
CA ASN A 4 22.42 8.15 7.22
C ASN A 4 21.04 8.02 7.89
N GLU A 5 20.58 9.06 8.59
CA GLU A 5 19.25 9.07 9.21
C GLU A 5 18.13 9.18 8.17
N SER A 6 18.35 9.92 7.08
CA SER A 6 17.42 9.93 5.94
C SER A 6 17.39 8.59 5.20
N GLU A 7 18.54 7.94 5.02
CA GLU A 7 18.61 6.60 4.40
C GLU A 7 17.91 5.53 5.27
N ASP A 8 18.08 5.56 6.59
CA ASP A 8 17.40 4.66 7.53
C ASP A 8 15.87 4.81 7.47
N ARG A 9 15.37 6.05 7.36
CA ARG A 9 13.93 6.31 7.18
C ARG A 9 13.41 5.78 5.84
N ILE A 10 14.19 5.88 4.78
CA ILE A 10 13.83 5.35 3.46
C ILE A 10 13.77 3.82 3.50
N LEU A 11 14.76 3.16 4.12
CA LEU A 11 14.79 1.71 4.27
C LEU A 11 13.59 1.19 5.07
N LYS A 12 13.25 1.84 6.19
CA LYS A 12 12.05 1.51 6.98
C LYS A 12 10.76 1.69 6.19
N ALA A 13 10.66 2.74 5.39
CA ALA A 13 9.50 2.96 4.53
C ALA A 13 9.38 1.88 3.44
N ILE A 14 10.49 1.42 2.87
CA ILE A 14 10.52 0.32 1.89
C ILE A 14 10.09 -1.00 2.56
N GLU A 15 10.60 -1.30 3.76
CA GLU A 15 10.22 -2.49 4.51
C GLU A 15 8.71 -2.50 4.87
N ALA A 16 8.19 -1.34 5.28
CA ALA A 16 6.75 -1.17 5.53
C ALA A 16 5.93 -1.37 4.25
N CYS A 17 6.38 -0.84 3.10
CA CYS A 17 5.75 -1.07 1.80
C CYS A 17 5.78 -2.56 1.41
N ASN A 18 6.90 -3.26 1.58
CA ASN A 18 7.00 -4.68 1.24
C ASN A 18 6.08 -5.54 2.12
N THR A 19 6.03 -5.25 3.43
CA THR A 19 5.11 -5.92 4.36
C THR A 19 3.66 -5.63 3.98
N ALA A 20 3.37 -4.39 3.60
CA ALA A 20 2.07 -4.01 3.08
C ALA A 20 1.73 -4.80 1.82
N GLN A 21 2.61 -4.89 0.83
CA GLN A 21 2.36 -5.65 -0.40
C GLN A 21 2.08 -7.12 -0.11
N ALA A 22 2.89 -7.78 0.72
CA ALA A 22 2.66 -9.18 1.09
C ALA A 22 1.28 -9.42 1.73
N MET A 23 0.82 -8.50 2.58
CA MET A 23 -0.53 -8.58 3.15
C MET A 23 -1.63 -8.30 2.12
N ILE A 24 -1.38 -7.55 1.06
CA ILE A 24 -2.35 -7.37 -0.04
C ILE A 24 -2.50 -8.70 -0.78
N ASP A 25 -1.36 -9.30 -1.15
CA ASP A 25 -1.33 -10.51 -1.96
C ASP A 25 -2.07 -11.67 -1.26
N ILE A 26 -1.80 -11.89 0.04
CA ILE A 26 -2.50 -12.90 0.85
C ILE A 26 -4.02 -12.65 0.90
N ASN A 27 -4.43 -11.39 1.09
CA ASN A 27 -5.84 -11.06 1.18
C ASN A 27 -6.55 -11.16 -0.18
N ALA A 28 -5.84 -10.90 -1.28
CA ALA A 28 -6.36 -11.07 -2.63
C ALA A 28 -6.59 -12.55 -2.96
N GLU A 29 -5.62 -13.42 -2.61
CA GLU A 29 -5.76 -14.87 -2.78
C GLU A 29 -6.92 -15.43 -1.94
N HIS A 30 -7.04 -14.99 -0.69
CA HIS A 30 -8.14 -15.41 0.18
C HIS A 30 -9.52 -14.93 -0.33
N LEU A 31 -9.59 -13.70 -0.85
CA LEU A 31 -10.81 -13.16 -1.47
C LEU A 31 -11.22 -13.95 -2.71
N ASP A 32 -10.25 -14.36 -3.54
CA ASP A 32 -10.50 -15.19 -4.71
C ASP A 32 -11.02 -16.58 -4.31
N GLY A 33 -10.43 -17.19 -3.28
CA GLY A 33 -10.93 -18.44 -2.70
C GLY A 33 -12.39 -18.33 -2.20
N LEU A 34 -12.73 -17.27 -1.46
CA LEU A 34 -14.11 -17.05 -1.00
C LEU A 34 -15.10 -16.85 -2.15
N ARG A 35 -14.69 -16.22 -3.25
CA ARG A 35 -15.54 -16.00 -4.43
C ARG A 35 -15.73 -17.25 -5.28
N THR A 36 -14.74 -18.14 -5.32
CA THR A 36 -14.73 -19.29 -6.23
C THR A 36 -15.11 -20.62 -5.55
N GLN A 37 -14.82 -20.77 -4.26
CA GLN A 37 -14.93 -22.06 -3.56
C GLN A 37 -16.02 -22.08 -2.49
N CYS A 38 -16.54 -20.92 -2.08
CA CYS A 38 -17.56 -20.82 -1.04
C CYS A 38 -18.93 -20.43 -1.61
N ALA A 39 -20.00 -20.87 -0.93
CA ALA A 39 -21.36 -20.47 -1.28
C ALA A 39 -21.55 -18.97 -1.02
N THR A 40 -21.40 -18.16 -2.07
CA THR A 40 -21.48 -16.68 -2.02
C THR A 40 -22.87 -16.15 -1.68
N SER A 41 -23.89 -17.01 -1.57
CA SER A 41 -25.21 -16.66 -1.03
C SER A 41 -25.25 -16.65 0.50
N ALA A 42 -24.24 -17.21 1.18
CA ALA A 42 -24.13 -17.17 2.63
C ALA A 42 -23.76 -15.76 3.11
N GLU A 43 -24.53 -15.22 4.05
CA GLU A 43 -24.37 -13.85 4.57
C GLU A 43 -22.95 -13.62 5.12
N LEU A 44 -22.40 -14.61 5.83
CA LEU A 44 -21.05 -14.55 6.39
C LEU A 44 -19.98 -14.43 5.29
N THR A 45 -20.06 -15.26 4.24
CA THR A 45 -19.14 -15.23 3.10
C THR A 45 -19.21 -13.89 2.37
N GLN A 46 -20.40 -13.31 2.19
CA GLN A 46 -20.53 -11.97 1.59
C GLN A 46 -19.96 -10.86 2.48
N HIS A 47 -20.12 -10.98 3.80
CA HIS A 47 -19.57 -10.02 4.74
C HIS A 47 -18.03 -10.01 4.70
N GLU A 48 -17.42 -11.20 4.62
CA GLU A 48 -15.97 -11.36 4.50
C GLU A 48 -15.44 -10.81 3.17
N ILE A 49 -16.12 -11.12 2.05
CA ILE A 49 -15.82 -10.58 0.72
C ILE A 49 -15.78 -9.04 0.75
N ARG A 50 -16.88 -8.41 1.21
CA ARG A 50 -16.96 -6.93 1.27
C ARG A 50 -15.91 -6.30 2.18
N THR A 51 -15.51 -7.02 3.24
CA THR A 51 -14.52 -6.52 4.21
C THR A 51 -13.10 -6.59 3.63
N LEU A 52 -12.76 -7.66 2.93
CA LEU A 52 -11.48 -7.79 2.25
C LEU A 52 -11.35 -6.79 1.10
N GLU A 53 -12.39 -6.62 0.28
CA GLU A 53 -12.44 -5.60 -0.78
C GLU A 53 -12.16 -4.19 -0.25
N ARG A 54 -12.80 -3.81 0.88
CA ARG A 54 -12.57 -2.51 1.52
C ARG A 54 -11.14 -2.35 2.03
N LYS A 55 -10.55 -3.39 2.61
CA LYS A 55 -9.17 -3.36 3.09
C LYS A 55 -8.17 -3.17 1.94
N ILE A 56 -8.39 -3.85 0.82
CA ILE A 56 -7.54 -3.73 -0.38
C ILE A 56 -7.66 -2.32 -0.97
N ALA A 57 -8.87 -1.82 -1.20
CA ALA A 57 -9.10 -0.50 -1.78
C ALA A 57 -8.53 0.65 -0.91
N LEU A 58 -8.65 0.54 0.42
CA LEU A 58 -8.05 1.53 1.33
C LEU A 58 -6.52 1.54 1.20
N LYS A 59 -5.92 0.38 0.97
CA LYS A 59 -4.46 0.25 0.93
C LYS A 59 -3.86 0.69 -0.39
N GLU A 60 -4.48 0.31 -1.51
CA GLU A 60 -4.11 0.82 -2.84
C GLU A 60 -4.24 2.35 -2.92
N SER A 61 -5.28 2.93 -2.32
CA SER A 61 -5.42 4.39 -2.27
C SER A 61 -4.37 5.07 -1.39
N PHE A 62 -3.99 4.47 -0.25
CA PHE A 62 -2.87 4.95 0.55
C PHE A 62 -1.53 4.85 -0.18
N GLU A 63 -1.30 3.78 -0.94
CA GLU A 63 -0.06 3.57 -1.68
C GLU A 63 0.12 4.58 -2.82
N LEU A 64 -0.95 4.86 -3.59
CA LEU A 64 -0.95 5.93 -4.59
C LEU A 64 -0.64 7.30 -3.99
N LEU A 65 -1.20 7.60 -2.82
CA LEU A 65 -0.98 8.88 -2.13
C LEU A 65 0.47 9.02 -1.63
N ILE A 66 1.10 7.92 -1.18
CA ILE A 66 2.52 7.89 -0.83
C ILE A 66 3.41 8.14 -2.06
N VAL A 67 3.07 7.56 -3.22
CA VAL A 67 3.80 7.74 -4.48
C VAL A 67 3.70 9.19 -4.97
N GLU A 68 2.51 9.81 -4.92
CA GLU A 68 2.33 11.22 -5.24
C GLU A 68 3.14 12.12 -4.30
N PHE A 69 3.12 11.84 -3.00
CA PHE A 69 3.87 12.64 -2.01
C PHE A 69 5.39 12.53 -2.19
N LYS A 70 5.91 11.33 -2.52
CA LYS A 70 7.32 11.12 -2.91
C LYS A 70 7.67 11.89 -4.18
N SER A 71 6.80 11.86 -5.18
CA SER A 71 7.00 12.57 -6.45
C SER A 71 7.03 14.09 -6.24
N TYR A 72 6.11 14.63 -5.44
CA TYR A 72 6.05 16.05 -5.11
C TYR A 72 7.28 16.53 -4.33
N SER A 73 7.71 15.78 -3.31
CA SER A 73 8.89 16.12 -2.51
C SER A 73 10.20 16.05 -3.30
N MET A 74 10.32 15.12 -4.27
CA MET A 74 11.43 15.06 -5.23
C MET A 74 11.45 16.25 -6.20
N GLN A 75 10.30 16.64 -6.76
CA GLN A 75 10.19 17.81 -7.63
C GLN A 75 10.54 19.11 -6.91
N ARG A 76 10.16 19.23 -5.64
CA ARG A 76 10.51 20.41 -4.82
C ARG A 76 12.01 20.51 -4.56
N LYS A 77 12.68 19.39 -4.27
CA LYS A 77 14.15 19.34 -4.10
C LYS A 77 14.89 19.72 -5.40
N LYS A 78 14.45 19.21 -6.56
CA LYS A 78 15.01 19.62 -7.87
C LYS A 78 14.86 21.11 -8.14
N ASN A 79 13.71 21.71 -7.86
CA ASN A 79 13.50 23.16 -8.07
C ASN A 79 14.38 24.05 -7.18
N ILE A 80 14.70 23.61 -5.97
CA ILE A 80 15.60 24.34 -5.06
C ILE A 80 17.06 24.24 -5.54
N SER A 81 17.49 23.10 -6.05
CA SER A 81 18.86 22.90 -6.58
C SER A 81 19.16 23.61 -7.90
N ILE A 82 18.16 24.10 -8.63
CA ILE A 82 18.33 24.84 -9.90
C ILE A 82 18.47 26.36 -9.66
N ASN A 83 18.20 26.85 -8.44
CA ASN A 83 18.24 28.28 -8.10
C ASN A 83 19.56 28.77 -7.45
N TYR A 84 20.64 27.98 -7.54
CA TYR A 84 21.99 28.36 -7.08
C TYR A 84 23.02 28.16 -8.18
#